data_AF-A0A8J4UE06-F1
#
_entry.id   AF-A0A8J4UE06-F1
#
_cell.length_a   1.000
_cell.length_b   1.000
_cell.length_c   1.000
_cell.angle_alpha   90.00
_cell.angle_beta   90.00
_cell.angle_gamma   90.00
#
_symmetry.space_group_name_H-M   'P 1'
#
loop_
_entity.id
_entity.type
_entity.pdbx_description
1 polymer ?
#
loop_
_entity_poly.entity_id
_entity_poly.type
_entity_poly.pdbx_seq_one_letter_code
_entity_poly.pdbx_strand_id
1 'polypeptide(L)'
;MPEMKQTNIVSFSMGCGLCTVPFVQHAENLSHESLIRRASCLVTDSANTYLSQTTMALVDALTLYTKALHTLIALQKRYLTSIGKLTPAEEDSIWQVIIGQRVEVGDRLDECKRFESNWLNAVNICELSAEAAYST
;
A
#
# COMPACT_ATOMS: atom_id res chain seq x y z
N MET A 1 -5.55 -12.53 60.46
CA MET A 1 -4.43 -13.45 60.72
C MET A 1 -5.02 -14.84 60.94
N PRO A 2 -4.52 -15.94 60.33
CA PRO A 2 -3.32 -16.14 59.49
C PRO A 2 -3.69 -16.31 57.99
N GLU A 3 -2.87 -16.05 56.96
CA GLU A 3 -1.51 -16.47 56.57
C GLU A 3 -1.38 -17.96 56.20
N MET A 4 -1.33 -18.26 54.89
CA MET A 4 -0.51 -19.36 54.39
C MET A 4 -0.02 -19.07 52.97
N LYS A 5 1.29 -18.84 52.88
CA LYS A 5 2.08 -18.51 51.70
C LYS A 5 2.30 -19.74 50.81
N GLN A 6 1.98 -19.55 49.54
CA GLN A 6 2.85 -19.70 48.38
C GLN A 6 3.88 -20.85 48.40
N THR A 7 3.63 -21.83 47.54
CA THR A 7 4.64 -22.76 47.02
C THR A 7 4.66 -22.63 45.51
N ASN A 8 5.74 -22.07 44.97
CA ASN A 8 6.35 -22.56 43.74
C ASN A 8 7.81 -22.13 43.77
N ILE A 9 8.62 -23.08 44.23
CA ILE A 9 10.07 -23.09 44.09
C ILE A 9 10.34 -23.30 42.60
N VAL A 10 11.03 -22.36 41.95
CA VAL A 10 11.96 -22.72 40.87
C VAL A 10 13.24 -21.96 41.10
N SER A 11 14.24 -22.70 41.55
CA SER A 11 15.63 -22.29 41.60
C SER A 11 16.22 -22.47 40.20
N PHE A 12 16.84 -21.43 39.66
CA PHE A 12 17.88 -21.58 38.63
C PHE A 12 19.00 -20.59 38.92
N SER A 13 20.06 -21.09 39.54
CA SER A 13 21.32 -20.38 39.72
C SER A 13 22.29 -20.76 38.60
N MET A 14 22.73 -19.78 37.83
CA MET A 14 24.00 -19.71 37.08
C MET A 14 23.98 -18.31 36.46
N GLY A 15 24.94 -17.40 36.63
CA GLY A 15 26.33 -17.45 37.04
C GLY A 15 27.07 -16.47 36.13
N CYS A 16 27.73 -15.46 36.73
CA CYS A 16 28.71 -14.54 36.11
C CYS A 16 28.20 -13.34 35.27
N GLY A 17 28.65 -12.13 35.67
CA GLY A 17 29.03 -11.06 34.75
C GLY A 17 28.01 -9.95 34.40
N LEU A 18 28.16 -8.79 35.05
CA LEU A 18 27.95 -7.43 34.51
C LEU A 18 26.78 -7.19 33.54
N CYS A 19 25.65 -6.76 34.12
CA CYS A 19 24.75 -5.68 33.68
C CYS A 19 23.42 -5.87 34.42
N THR A 20 23.12 -5.04 35.43
CA THR A 20 21.79 -4.99 36.03
C THR A 20 20.83 -4.39 34.99
N VAL A 21 20.31 -5.21 34.09
CA VAL A 21 19.10 -4.85 33.34
C VAL A 21 17.98 -4.83 34.38
N PRO A 22 17.26 -3.72 34.58
CA PRO A 22 16.08 -3.76 35.42
C PRO A 22 15.13 -4.78 34.80
N PHE A 23 14.96 -5.93 35.46
CA PHE A 23 13.89 -6.86 35.15
C PHE A 23 12.60 -6.19 35.61
N VAL A 24 12.10 -5.28 34.77
CA VAL A 24 10.72 -4.84 34.85
C VAL A 24 9.92 -6.08 34.51
N GLN A 25 9.31 -6.71 35.52
CA GLN A 25 8.12 -7.52 35.28
C GLN A 25 7.10 -6.57 34.66
N HIS A 26 7.17 -6.41 33.34
CA HIS A 26 6.09 -5.82 32.56
C HIS A 26 5.00 -6.88 32.62
N ALA A 27 4.28 -6.93 33.74
CA ALA A 27 2.93 -7.42 33.70
C ALA A 27 2.27 -6.56 32.62
N GLU A 28 2.00 -7.15 31.45
CA GLU A 28 1.23 -6.48 30.41
C GLU A 28 0.06 -5.83 31.13
N ASN A 29 0.00 -4.51 31.14
CA ASN A 29 -1.15 -3.83 31.70
C ASN A 29 -2.29 -4.26 30.78
N LEU A 30 -3.21 -5.08 31.29
CA LEU A 30 -4.37 -5.57 30.54
C LEU A 30 -5.56 -4.65 30.77
N SER A 31 -5.32 -3.40 31.19
CA SER A 31 -6.36 -2.40 31.31
C SER A 31 -7.01 -2.18 29.94
N HIS A 32 -8.31 -1.93 29.93
CA HIS A 32 -9.01 -1.65 28.67
C HIS A 32 -8.36 -0.49 27.90
N GLU A 33 -7.88 0.54 28.58
CA GLU A 33 -7.18 1.67 27.97
C GLU A 33 -5.89 1.26 27.24
N SER A 34 -5.05 0.43 27.87
CA SER A 34 -3.82 -0.06 27.23
C SER A 34 -4.09 -0.98 26.04
N LEU A 35 -5.15 -1.79 26.12
CA LEU A 35 -5.59 -2.64 25.01
C LEU A 35 -6.16 -1.81 23.85
N ILE A 36 -6.95 -0.77 24.15
CA ILE A 36 -7.49 0.17 23.15
C ILE A 36 -6.34 0.90 22.46
N ARG A 37 -5.36 1.41 23.22
CA ARG A 37 -4.16 2.06 22.67
C ARG A 37 -3.38 1.11 21.74
N ARG A 38 -3.19 -0.15 22.14
CA ARG A 38 -2.52 -1.15 21.29
C ARG A 38 -3.30 -1.40 20.01
N ALA A 39 -4.62 -1.56 20.09
CA ALA A 39 -5.46 -1.73 18.90
C ALA A 39 -5.38 -0.51 17.97
N SER A 40 -5.40 0.69 18.53
CA SER A 40 -5.27 1.95 17.79
C SER A 40 -3.93 2.08 17.05
N CYS A 41 -2.81 1.72 17.70
CA CYS A 41 -1.51 1.63 17.03
C CYS A 41 -1.51 0.62 15.88
N LEU A 42 -2.03 -0.58 16.10
CA LEU A 42 -2.09 -1.62 15.06
C LEU A 42 -2.93 -1.19 13.85
N VAL A 43 -4.06 -0.52 14.09
CA VAL A 43 -4.91 0.03 13.03
C VAL A 43 -4.16 1.11 12.25
N THR A 44 -3.46 2.01 12.94
CA THR A 44 -2.64 3.06 12.31
C THR A 44 -1.51 2.48 11.44
N ASP A 45 -0.76 1.50 11.94
CA ASP A 45 0.32 0.85 11.20
C ASP A 45 -0.19 0.10 9.96
N SER A 46 -1.33 -0.57 10.11
CA SER A 46 -2.01 -1.27 9.01
C SER A 46 -2.52 -0.31 7.96
N ALA A 47 -3.13 0.81 8.37
CA ALA A 47 -3.60 1.87 7.48
C ALA A 47 -2.43 2.48 6.69
N ASN A 48 -1.32 2.81 7.36
CA ASN A 48 -0.12 3.34 6.71
C ASN A 48 0.47 2.38 5.68
N THR A 49 0.52 1.09 6.01
CA THR A 49 0.98 0.04 5.08
C THR A 49 0.05 -0.03 3.86
N TYR A 50 -1.26 -0.05 4.09
CA TYR A 50 -2.25 -0.10 3.02
C TYR A 50 -2.15 1.13 2.09
N LEU A 51 -2.08 2.34 2.67
CA LEU A 51 -1.90 3.59 1.91
C LEU A 51 -0.62 3.59 1.08
N SER A 52 0.49 3.11 1.64
CA SER A 52 1.77 3.02 0.92
C SER A 52 1.65 2.12 -0.30
N GLN A 53 1.02 0.95 -0.14
CA GLN A 53 0.84 -0.02 -1.22
C GLN A 53 -0.12 0.48 -2.30
N THR A 54 -1.25 1.09 -1.92
CA THR A 54 -2.19 1.66 -2.90
C THR A 54 -1.60 2.86 -3.64
N THR A 55 -0.77 3.67 -2.96
CA THR A 55 -0.05 4.78 -3.59
C THR A 55 0.93 4.25 -4.64
N MET A 56 1.74 3.25 -4.29
CA MET A 56 2.70 2.65 -5.22
C MET A 56 2.00 2.03 -6.43
N ALA A 57 0.94 1.25 -6.21
CA ALA A 57 0.16 0.64 -7.28
C ALA A 57 -0.47 1.69 -8.22
N LEU A 58 -0.98 2.80 -7.67
CA LEU A 58 -1.53 3.90 -8.47
C LEU A 58 -0.44 4.59 -9.31
N VAL A 59 0.73 4.86 -8.72
CA VAL A 59 1.86 5.47 -9.45
C VAL A 59 2.34 4.57 -10.59
N ASP A 60 2.44 3.26 -10.36
CA ASP A 60 2.81 2.30 -11.38
C ASP A 60 1.77 2.24 -12.52
N ALA A 61 0.48 2.21 -12.18
CA ALA A 61 -0.60 2.22 -13.17
C ALA A 61 -0.59 3.51 -14.01
N LEU A 62 -0.44 4.68 -13.38
CA LEU A 62 -0.34 5.98 -14.06
C LEU A 62 0.89 6.03 -14.98
N THR A 63 2.00 5.43 -14.57
CA THR A 63 3.21 5.33 -15.37
C THR A 63 2.97 4.49 -16.63
N LEU A 64 2.31 3.34 -16.50
CA LEU A 64 1.96 2.47 -17.63
C LEU A 64 0.95 3.13 -18.58
N TYR A 65 -0.07 3.77 -18.04
CA TYR A 65 -1.04 4.56 -18.83
C TYR A 65 -0.35 5.66 -19.63
N THR A 66 0.55 6.42 -18.99
CA THR A 66 1.31 7.49 -19.64
C THR A 66 2.23 6.95 -20.75
N LYS A 67 2.88 5.80 -20.52
CA LYS A 67 3.66 5.11 -21.56
C LYS A 67 2.79 4.71 -22.75
N ALA A 68 1.62 4.11 -22.51
CA ALA A 68 0.68 3.73 -23.56
C ALA A 68 0.18 4.93 -24.37
N LEU A 69 -0.11 6.05 -23.71
CA LEU A 69 -0.48 7.31 -24.35
C LEU A 69 0.65 7.87 -25.23
N HIS A 70 1.88 7.91 -24.72
CA HIS A 70 3.02 8.38 -25.51
C HIS A 70 3.26 7.52 -26.74
N THR A 71 3.13 6.20 -26.63
CA THR A 71 3.19 5.28 -27.77
C THR A 71 2.10 5.59 -28.80
N LEU A 72 0.85 5.79 -28.36
CA LEU A 72 -0.26 6.17 -29.25
C LEU A 72 0.01 7.49 -29.99
N ILE A 73 0.48 8.51 -29.26
CA ILE A 73 0.82 9.83 -29.85
C ILE A 73 1.95 9.68 -30.87
N ALA A 74 2.99 8.91 -30.56
CA ALA A 74 4.09 8.67 -31.47
C ALA A 74 3.64 7.95 -32.75
N LEU A 75 2.78 6.93 -32.63
CA LEU A 75 2.18 6.24 -33.77
C LEU A 75 1.35 7.18 -34.64
N GLN A 76 0.49 8.00 -34.04
CA GLN A 76 -0.33 8.98 -34.75
C GLN A 76 0.52 10.02 -35.47
N LYS A 77 1.57 10.55 -34.83
CA LYS A 77 2.52 11.48 -35.47
C LYS A 77 3.21 10.85 -36.67
N ARG A 78 3.70 9.61 -36.54
CA ARG A 78 4.33 8.88 -37.64
C ARG A 78 3.36 8.64 -38.78
N TYR A 79 2.12 8.26 -38.48
CA TYR A 79 1.08 8.10 -39.49
C TYR A 79 0.85 9.39 -40.28
N LEU A 80 0.68 10.53 -39.57
CA LEU A 80 0.52 11.84 -40.22
C LEU A 80 1.69 12.18 -41.16
N THR A 81 2.93 11.85 -40.78
CA THR A 81 4.11 12.10 -41.64
C THR A 81 4.20 11.20 -42.88
N SER A 82 3.44 10.11 -42.89
CA SER A 82 3.41 9.10 -43.95
C SER A 82 2.21 9.23 -44.89
N ILE A 83 1.30 10.18 -44.64
CA ILE A 83 0.14 10.42 -45.50
C ILE A 83 0.59 10.65 -46.95
N GLY A 84 -0.07 9.97 -47.88
CA GLY A 84 0.23 10.01 -49.31
C GLY A 84 1.47 9.21 -49.73
N LYS A 85 2.16 8.55 -48.80
CA LYS A 85 3.35 7.71 -49.07
C LYS A 85 3.08 6.21 -48.87
N LEU A 86 1.87 5.84 -48.45
CA LEU A 86 1.47 4.49 -48.10
C LEU A 86 0.51 3.94 -49.15
N THR A 87 0.62 2.64 -49.43
CA THR A 87 -0.42 1.90 -50.15
C THR A 87 -1.64 1.68 -49.24
N PRO A 88 -2.84 1.42 -49.81
CA PRO A 88 -4.03 1.16 -49.00
C PRO A 88 -3.88 0.00 -48.00
N ALA A 89 -3.12 -1.05 -48.36
CA ALA A 89 -2.86 -2.19 -47.48
C ALA A 89 -1.94 -1.84 -46.30
N GLU A 90 -0.94 -0.97 -46.53
CA GLU A 90 -0.06 -0.47 -45.46
C GLU A 90 -0.82 0.49 -44.54
N GLU A 91 -1.68 1.33 -45.10
CA GLU A 91 -2.54 2.24 -44.33
C GLU A 91 -3.48 1.47 -43.40
N ASP A 92 -4.17 0.45 -43.91
CA ASP A 92 -5.04 -0.40 -43.09
C ASP A 92 -4.25 -1.11 -41.97
N SER A 93 -3.08 -1.65 -42.29
CA SER A 93 -2.21 -2.31 -41.30
C SER A 93 -1.79 -1.36 -40.16
N ILE A 94 -1.40 -0.13 -40.49
CA ILE A 94 -1.06 0.89 -39.49
C ILE A 94 -2.29 1.30 -38.68
N TRP A 95 -3.45 1.41 -39.33
CA TRP A 95 -4.70 1.75 -38.67
C TRP A 95 -5.10 0.71 -37.62
N GLN A 96 -4.96 -0.59 -37.93
CA GLN A 96 -5.19 -1.67 -36.96
C GLN A 96 -4.28 -1.55 -35.72
N VAL A 97 -3.00 -1.20 -35.91
CA VAL A 97 -2.07 -0.96 -34.80
C VAL A 97 -2.51 0.23 -33.94
N ILE A 98 -2.99 1.32 -34.56
CA ILE A 98 -3.50 2.49 -33.84
C ILE A 98 -4.76 2.12 -33.04
N ILE A 99 -5.67 1.34 -33.60
CA ILE A 99 -6.87 0.86 -32.90
C ILE A 99 -6.46 0.01 -31.69
N GLY A 100 -5.56 -0.96 -31.88
CA GLY A 100 -5.06 -1.80 -30.78
C GLY A 100 -4.43 -0.96 -29.66
N GLN A 101 -3.63 0.05 -30.02
CA GLN A 101 -3.02 0.94 -29.03
C GLN A 101 -4.06 1.81 -28.32
N ARG A 102 -5.18 2.20 -28.96
CA ARG A 102 -6.29 2.90 -28.29
C ARG A 102 -7.00 2.03 -27.27
N VAL A 103 -7.19 0.74 -27.58
CA VAL A 103 -7.74 -0.23 -26.62
C VAL A 103 -6.82 -0.37 -25.41
N GLU A 104 -5.52 -0.57 -25.62
CA GLU A 104 -4.53 -0.63 -24.54
C GLU A 104 -4.55 0.62 -23.65
N VAL A 105 -4.64 1.82 -24.24
CA VAL A 105 -4.77 3.07 -23.47
C VAL A 105 -6.05 3.08 -22.62
N GLY A 106 -7.16 2.58 -23.16
CA GLY A 106 -8.43 2.44 -22.44
C GLY A 106 -8.30 1.49 -21.25
N ASP A 107 -7.75 0.30 -21.46
CA ASP A 107 -7.57 -0.71 -20.41
C ASP A 107 -6.67 -0.18 -19.27
N ARG A 108 -5.59 0.53 -19.61
CA ARG A 108 -4.71 1.17 -18.62
C ARG A 108 -5.40 2.29 -17.86
N LEU A 109 -6.27 3.06 -18.51
CA LEU A 109 -7.04 4.10 -17.84
C LEU A 109 -8.01 3.50 -16.81
N ASP A 110 -8.67 2.39 -17.15
CA ASP A 110 -9.58 1.72 -16.24
C ASP A 110 -8.84 1.09 -15.06
N GLU A 111 -7.62 0.57 -15.29
CA GLU A 111 -6.72 0.14 -14.21
C GLU A 111 -6.31 1.30 -13.29
N CYS A 112 -5.97 2.47 -13.84
CA CYS A 112 -5.71 3.69 -13.05
C CYS A 112 -6.91 4.06 -12.16
N LYS A 113 -8.12 4.11 -12.72
CA LYS A 113 -9.34 4.44 -11.94
C LYS A 113 -9.58 3.46 -10.80
N ARG A 114 -9.34 2.16 -11.04
CA ARG A 114 -9.46 1.14 -10.00
C ARG A 114 -8.47 1.39 -8.86
N PHE A 115 -7.20 1.64 -9.17
CA PHE A 115 -6.20 1.92 -8.14
C PHE A 115 -6.39 3.28 -7.45
N GLU A 116 -6.91 4.27 -8.16
CA GLU A 116 -7.27 5.57 -7.60
C GLU A 116 -8.38 5.43 -6.55
N SER A 117 -9.42 4.64 -6.84
CA SER A 117 -10.47 4.33 -5.87
C SER A 117 -9.92 3.62 -4.63
N ASN A 118 -9.01 2.64 -4.80
CA ASN A 118 -8.35 1.97 -3.68
C ASN A 118 -7.50 2.93 -2.84
N TRP A 119 -6.75 3.82 -3.50
CA TRP A 119 -5.95 4.84 -2.85
C TRP A 119 -6.79 5.83 -2.05
N LEU A 120 -7.91 6.32 -2.61
CA LEU A 120 -8.83 7.20 -1.91
C LEU A 120 -9.42 6.52 -0.66
N ASN A 121 -9.79 5.25 -0.77
CA ASN A 121 -10.24 4.47 0.39
C ASN A 121 -9.14 4.35 1.46
N ALA A 122 -7.89 4.13 1.06
CA ALA A 122 -6.77 4.06 1.98
C ALA A 122 -6.52 5.39 2.71
N VAL A 123 -6.63 6.53 2.00
CA VAL A 123 -6.56 7.88 2.60
C VAL A 123 -7.62 8.04 3.69
N ASN A 124 -8.89 7.72 3.38
CA ASN A 124 -9.98 7.82 4.34
C ASN A 124 -9.76 6.91 5.57
N ILE A 125 -9.24 5.69 5.39
CA ILE A 125 -8.91 4.80 6.51
C ILE A 125 -7.78 5.40 7.37
N CYS A 126 -6.75 5.99 6.76
CA CYS A 126 -5.67 6.66 7.48
C CYS A 126 -6.19 7.85 8.31
N GLU A 127 -7.09 8.67 7.77
CA GLU A 127 -7.71 9.79 8.48
C GLU A 127 -8.48 9.31 9.72
N LEU A 128 -9.35 8.30 9.55
CA LEU A 128 -10.11 7.71 10.66
C LEU A 128 -9.19 7.05 11.70
N SER A 129 -8.11 6.41 11.26
CA SER A 129 -7.12 5.78 12.15
C SER A 129 -6.37 6.82 12.97
N ALA A 130 -6.01 7.94 12.36
CA ALA A 130 -5.35 9.06 13.05
C ALA A 130 -6.28 9.70 14.09
N GLU A 131 -7.57 9.85 13.78
CA GLU A 131 -8.57 10.36 14.73
C GLU A 131 -8.75 9.42 15.94
N ALA A 132 -8.81 8.11 15.68
CA ALA A 132 -8.88 7.10 16.74
C ALA A 132 -7.63 7.11 17.64
N ALA A 133 -6.43 7.28 17.04
CA ALA A 133 -5.18 7.39 17.77
C ALA A 133 -5.07 8.66 18.62
N TYR A 134 -5.63 9.77 18.15
CA TYR A 134 -5.68 11.02 18.89
C TYR A 134 -6.66 10.99 20.07
N SER A 135 -7.76 10.25 19.91
CA SER A 135 -8.84 10.16 20.90
C SER A 135 -8.62 9.10 21.98
N THR A 136 -7.48 8.38 21.93
CA THR A 136 -7.07 7.38 22.92
C THR A 136 -6.03 7.95 23.87
#